data_AF-A0A7W7MCL3-F1
#
_entry.id   AF-A0A7W7MCL3-F1
#
_cell.length_a   1.000
_cell.length_b   1.000
_cell.length_c   1.000
_cell.angle_alpha   90.00
_cell.angle_beta   90.00
_cell.angle_gamma   90.00
#
_symmetry.space_group_name_H-M   'P 1'
#
loop_
_entity.id
_entity.type
_entity.pdbx_description
1 polymer ?
#
loop_
_entity_poly.entity_id
_entity_poly.type
_entity_poly.pdbx_seq_one_letter_code
_entity_poly.pdbx_strand_id
1 'polypeptide(L)'
;MFGRSQDDRPPLQRALDAAATLKPGTWESVEALAQLAVACQGSPDAARIYRTAAEAAAQLKAGTFESVRALVWLHRAAEGLRPADTPRG
;
A
#
# COMPACT_ATOMS: atom_id res chain seq x y z
N MET A 1 -17.22 30.08 -14.48
CA MET A 1 -15.76 29.86 -14.34
C MET A 1 -15.56 28.87 -13.21
N PHE A 2 -15.15 27.63 -13.50
CA PHE A 2 -14.89 26.64 -12.46
C PHE A 2 -13.50 26.88 -11.90
N GLY A 3 -13.42 27.44 -10.69
CA GLY A 3 -12.19 27.51 -9.93
C GLY A 3 -11.70 26.08 -9.69
N ARG A 4 -10.60 25.70 -10.35
CA ARG A 4 -9.82 24.55 -9.92
C ARG A 4 -9.21 24.95 -8.58
N SER A 5 -9.87 24.61 -7.49
CA SER A 5 -9.22 24.62 -6.18
C SER A 5 -8.00 23.72 -6.32
N GLN A 6 -6.81 24.32 -6.33
CA GLN A 6 -5.59 23.53 -6.24
C GLN A 6 -5.68 22.79 -4.92
N ASP A 7 -5.64 21.46 -5.01
CA ASP A 7 -5.58 20.64 -3.81
C ASP A 7 -4.17 20.80 -3.22
N ASP A 8 -4.04 21.76 -2.30
CA ASP A 8 -2.80 22.17 -1.64
C ASP A 8 -2.30 21.13 -0.62
N ARG A 9 -3.03 20.03 -0.46
CA ARG A 9 -2.62 18.94 0.44
C ARG A 9 -1.34 18.28 -0.07
N PRO A 10 -0.45 17.84 0.85
CA PRO A 10 0.75 17.10 0.48
C PRO A 10 0.42 15.88 -0.40
N PRO A 11 1.26 15.53 -1.40
CA PRO A 11 1.01 14.39 -2.28
C PRO A 11 0.71 13.08 -1.54
N LEU A 12 1.41 12.82 -0.43
CA LEU A 12 1.18 11.63 0.40
C LEU A 12 -0.23 11.60 1.00
N GLN A 13 -0.73 12.73 1.47
CA GLN A 13 -2.06 12.82 2.06
C GLN A 13 -3.17 12.59 1.02
N ARG A 14 -2.98 13.13 -0.19
CA ARG A 14 -3.91 12.86 -1.31
C ARG A 14 -3.88 11.39 -1.72
N ALA A 15 -2.71 10.76 -1.69
CA ALA A 15 -2.59 9.32 -1.96
C ALA A 15 -3.28 8.46 -0.89
N LEU A 16 -3.21 8.85 0.39
CA LEU A 16 -3.92 8.19 1.49
C LEU A 16 -5.44 8.25 1.31
N ASP A 17 -5.97 9.43 0.98
CA ASP A 17 -7.40 9.60 0.74
C ASP A 17 -7.88 8.83 -0.49
N ALA A 18 -7.10 8.87 -1.58
CA ALA A 18 -7.41 8.09 -2.78
C ALA A 18 -7.39 6.59 -2.51
N ALA A 19 -6.41 6.11 -1.74
CA ALA A 19 -6.26 4.70 -1.39
C ALA A 19 -7.44 4.15 -0.58
N ALA A 20 -8.09 4.99 0.24
CA ALA A 20 -9.30 4.60 0.99
C ALA A 20 -10.49 4.23 0.08
N THR A 21 -10.46 4.68 -1.18
CA THR A 21 -11.53 4.41 -2.16
C THR A 21 -11.20 3.25 -3.12
N LEU A 22 -10.02 2.64 -2.99
CA LEU A 22 -9.61 1.55 -3.86
C LEU A 22 -10.48 0.32 -3.64
N LYS A 23 -10.89 -0.32 -4.74
CA LYS A 23 -11.66 -1.55 -4.69
C LYS A 23 -10.78 -2.68 -4.17
N PRO A 24 -11.18 -3.40 -3.11
CA PRO A 24 -10.43 -4.56 -2.64
C PRO A 24 -10.44 -5.69 -3.67
N GLY A 25 -9.40 -6.52 -3.65
CA GLY A 25 -9.33 -7.76 -4.42
C GLY A 25 -8.78 -7.66 -5.85
N THR A 26 -8.24 -6.50 -6.27
CA THR A 26 -7.45 -6.40 -7.51
C THR A 26 -5.96 -6.25 -7.20
N TRP A 27 -5.11 -6.71 -8.12
CA TRP A 27 -3.67 -6.66 -7.92
C TRP A 27 -3.16 -5.21 -7.91
N GLU A 28 -3.81 -4.30 -8.65
CA GLU A 28 -3.51 -2.87 -8.68
C GLU A 28 -3.69 -2.25 -7.30
N SER A 29 -4.79 -2.59 -6.63
CA SER A 29 -5.08 -2.10 -5.28
C SER A 29 -4.04 -2.60 -4.28
N VAL A 30 -3.67 -3.88 -4.35
CA VAL A 30 -2.63 -4.46 -3.48
C VAL A 30 -1.28 -3.79 -3.71
N GLU A 31 -0.86 -3.64 -4.97
CA GLU A 31 0.39 -2.99 -5.36
C GLU A 31 0.43 -1.51 -4.93
N ALA A 32 -0.67 -0.78 -5.10
CA ALA A 32 -0.78 0.63 -4.69
C ALA A 32 -0.73 0.78 -3.16
N LEU A 33 -1.49 -0.02 -2.42
CA LEU A 33 -1.50 0.01 -0.95
C LEU A 33 -0.13 -0.40 -0.38
N ALA A 34 0.52 -1.40 -0.96
CA ALA A 34 1.85 -1.83 -0.52
C ALA A 34 2.91 -0.73 -0.75
N GLN A 35 2.90 -0.07 -1.91
CA GLN A 35 3.80 1.07 -2.16
C GLN A 35 3.51 2.25 -1.22
N LEU A 36 2.24 2.50 -0.90
CA LEU A 36 1.86 3.53 0.05
C LEU A 36 2.31 3.21 1.48
N ALA A 37 2.21 1.95 1.90
CA ALA A 37 2.75 1.51 3.18
C ALA A 37 4.29 1.70 3.25
N VAL A 38 5.00 1.45 2.16
CA VAL A 38 6.44 1.76 2.03
C VAL A 38 6.69 3.26 2.17
N ALA A 39 5.90 4.10 1.49
CA ALA A 39 6.03 5.56 1.57
C ALA A 39 5.69 6.12 2.97
N CYS A 40 4.85 5.42 3.73
CA CYS A 40 4.48 5.78 5.10
C CYS A 40 5.40 5.16 6.17
N GLN A 41 6.49 4.48 5.82
CA GLN A 41 7.39 3.85 6.81
C GLN A 41 7.78 4.83 7.93
N GLY A 42 7.73 4.35 9.18
CA GLY A 42 7.94 5.17 10.37
C GLY A 42 6.70 5.94 10.85
N SER A 43 5.59 5.93 10.10
CA SER A 43 4.28 6.42 10.54
C SER A 43 3.42 5.27 11.10
N PRO A 44 2.56 5.53 12.11
CA PRO A 44 1.54 4.55 12.53
C PRO A 44 0.62 4.10 11.40
N ASP A 45 0.45 4.93 10.36
CA ASP A 45 -0.39 4.57 9.21
C ASP A 45 0.18 3.42 8.37
N ALA A 46 1.50 3.22 8.34
CA ALA A 46 2.10 2.17 7.52
C ALA A 46 1.60 0.78 7.90
N ALA A 47 1.48 0.50 9.21
CA ALA A 47 0.99 -0.79 9.70
C ALA A 47 -0.49 -1.02 9.36
N ARG A 48 -1.29 0.05 9.38
CA ARG A 48 -2.71 0.00 9.01
C ARG A 48 -2.88 -0.28 7.52
N ILE A 49 -2.16 0.46 6.67
CA ILE A 49 -2.23 0.33 5.20
C ILE A 49 -1.71 -1.03 4.75
N TYR A 50 -0.60 -1.50 5.33
CA TYR A 50 -0.06 -2.82 5.07
C TYR A 50 -1.07 -3.93 5.37
N ARG A 51 -1.81 -3.82 6.48
CA ARG A 51 -2.84 -4.81 6.83
C ARG A 51 -3.94 -4.86 5.77
N THR A 52 -4.42 -3.71 5.33
CA THR A 52 -5.40 -3.62 4.23
C THR A 52 -4.85 -4.22 2.93
N ALA A 53 -3.57 -3.96 2.62
CA ALA A 53 -2.91 -4.56 1.46
C ALA A 53 -2.83 -6.09 1.57
N ALA A 54 -2.51 -6.62 2.76
CA ALA A 54 -2.42 -8.06 3.02
C ALA A 54 -3.78 -8.76 2.92
N GLU A 55 -4.84 -8.14 3.45
CA GLU A 55 -6.21 -8.64 3.33
C GLU A 55 -6.68 -8.67 1.87
N ALA A 56 -6.39 -7.63 1.10
CA ALA A 56 -6.68 -7.60 -0.33
C ALA A 56 -5.84 -8.63 -1.11
N ALA A 57 -4.58 -8.84 -0.72
CA ALA A 57 -3.69 -9.82 -1.33
C ALA A 57 -4.18 -11.25 -1.14
N ALA A 58 -4.81 -11.56 0.00
CA ALA A 58 -5.39 -12.87 0.27
C ALA A 58 -6.52 -13.25 -0.69
N GLN A 59 -7.12 -12.27 -1.39
CA GLN A 59 -8.16 -12.49 -2.39
C GLN A 59 -7.63 -12.56 -3.83
N LEU A 60 -6.33 -12.36 -4.04
CA LEU A 60 -5.75 -12.42 -5.38
C LEU A 60 -5.73 -13.85 -5.94
N LYS A 61 -6.00 -13.97 -7.24
CA LYS A 61 -5.84 -15.22 -7.95
C LYS A 61 -4.36 -15.60 -8.03
N ALA A 62 -3.99 -16.74 -7.47
CA ALA A 62 -2.63 -17.24 -7.54
C ALA A 62 -2.18 -17.56 -8.99
N GLY A 63 -0.87 -17.48 -9.22
CA GLY A 63 -0.23 -17.98 -10.45
C GLY A 63 -0.26 -17.03 -11.64
N THR A 64 -0.65 -15.76 -11.48
CA THR A 64 -0.52 -14.73 -12.52
C THR A 64 0.70 -13.84 -12.27
N PHE A 65 1.24 -13.26 -13.34
CA PHE A 65 2.37 -12.33 -13.27
C PHE A 65 2.06 -11.12 -12.38
N GLU A 66 0.85 -10.58 -12.51
CA GLU A 66 0.38 -9.41 -11.79
C GLU A 66 0.26 -9.69 -10.29
N SER A 67 -0.25 -10.87 -9.92
CA SER A 67 -0.34 -11.27 -8.52
C SER A 67 1.04 -11.50 -7.91
N VAL A 68 1.99 -12.08 -8.64
CA VAL A 68 3.38 -12.18 -8.18
C VAL A 68 3.98 -10.79 -7.95
N ARG A 69 3.82 -9.86 -8.89
CA ARG A 69 4.35 -8.49 -8.76
C ARG A 69 3.74 -7.75 -7.56
N ALA A 70 2.43 -7.83 -7.38
CA ALA A 70 1.74 -7.23 -6.24
C ALA A 70 2.22 -7.82 -4.89
N LEU A 71 2.41 -9.14 -4.82
CA LEU A 71 2.92 -9.81 -3.63
C LEU A 71 4.38 -9.44 -3.31
N VAL A 72 5.22 -9.21 -4.31
CA VAL A 72 6.59 -8.70 -4.10
C VAL A 72 6.58 -7.32 -3.45
N TRP A 73 5.68 -6.43 -3.87
CA TRP A 73 5.50 -5.14 -3.21
C TRP A 73 5.00 -5.27 -1.78
N LEU A 74 4.04 -6.18 -1.54
CA LEU A 74 3.57 -6.45 -0.19
C LEU A 74 4.70 -6.94 0.72
N HIS A 75 5.57 -7.82 0.22
CA HIS A 75 6.74 -8.26 0.97
C HIS A 75 7.69 -7.09 1.31
N ARG A 76 7.95 -6.19 0.37
CA ARG A 76 8.75 -4.97 0.62
C ARG A 76 8.13 -4.07 1.68
N ALA A 77 6.81 -3.92 1.66
CA ALA A 77 6.09 -3.17 2.69
C ALA A 77 6.24 -3.83 4.07
N ALA A 78 6.19 -5.16 4.14
CA ALA A 78 6.41 -5.91 5.38
C ALA A 78 7.82 -5.68 5.94
N GLU A 79 8.87 -5.72 5.09
CA GLU A 79 10.25 -5.44 5.52
C GLU A 79 10.38 -4.05 6.16
N GLY A 80 9.70 -3.05 5.58
CA GLY A 80 9.68 -1.68 6.09
C GLY A 80 9.00 -1.50 7.45
N LEU A 81 8.16 -2.45 7.85
CA LEU A 81 7.46 -2.46 9.13
C LEU A 81 8.20 -3.26 10.20
N ARG A 82 9.18 -4.07 9.81
CA ARG A 82 9.97 -4.81 10.79
C ARG A 82 10.77 -3.81 11.61
N PRO A 83 10.74 -3.93 12.95
CA PRO A 83 11.71 -3.20 13.76
C PRO A 83 13.11 -3.60 13.29
N ALA A 84 14.04 -2.63 13.27
CA ALA A 84 15.39 -2.76 12.70
C ALA A 84 16.29 -3.84 13.35
N ASP A 85 15.73 -4.73 14.17
CA ASP A 85 16.46 -5.60 15.09
C ASP A 85 15.88 -7.04 15.13
N THR A 86 15.46 -7.57 13.99
CA THR A 86 15.12 -9.00 13.88
C THR A 86 16.19 -9.73 13.07
N PRO A 87 17.09 -10.51 13.69
CA PRO A 87 18.10 -11.26 12.96
C PRO A 87 17.41 -12.27 12.03
N ARG A 88 17.87 -12.33 10.78
CA ARG A 88 17.47 -13.37 9.82
C ARG A 88 18.11 -14.67 10.27
N GLY A 89 17.35 -15.50 10.99
CA GLY A 89 17.70 -16.89 11.29
C GLY A 89 17.43 -17.81 10.11
#